data_AF-A0AAW1F1W4-F1
#
_entry.id   AF-A0AAW1F1W4-F1
#
_cell.length_a   1.000
_cell.length_b   1.000
_cell.length_c   1.000
_cell.angle_alpha   90.00
_cell.angle_beta   90.00
_cell.angle_gamma   90.00
#
_symmetry.space_group_name_H-M   'P 1'
#
loop_
_entity.id
_entity.type
_entity.pdbx_description
1 polymer ?
#
loop_
_entity_poly.entity_id
_entity_poly.type
_entity_poly.pdbx_seq_one_letter_code
_entity_poly.pdbx_strand_id
1 'polypeptide(L)'
;MSSSQTFPDPNQHKRVSVKSNPGFLERLGETAGGTVVGVGLFFLSIYLLFTNEGRALQTASSLNEGLSQVVSLGPFSSLDLQNNNRLVHLSAQLRTSQPLHDPNYRVAVQAVKLKRQVEMYQWVEYRESKDYKEDGETKTETTYTYNTEWKSELVNSRNFDKEIGHQNPSAMSVESVTVVAPEVGVGPFSLSKGLVEQINVFQTLSLRDISTFNLAPFLSVDDDYFYHTQNPRRPEVGDVRVRFSFAGLSGETSPLGRAQTVSVVAMQRGEQLMPFKTKSGDTLELLYPEQLSAEEVFEKELQYNSKKTWGLRAAGWAIMFLSIQLTMRIVYTLVDWVPVLRELVSVGLKIFALSVSCSLSLLTIGVGWIFYRPLVAAALGALALLPVFLARSRLPAKKNE
;
A
#
# COMPACT_ATOMS: atom_id res chain seq x y z
N MET A 1 -18.49 -19.01 -51.43
CA MET A 1 -18.38 -18.33 -50.13
C MET A 1 -16.92 -17.97 -49.92
N SER A 2 -16.60 -16.69 -50.02
CA SER A 2 -15.22 -16.20 -49.95
C SER A 2 -14.73 -16.32 -48.52
N SER A 3 -13.73 -17.18 -48.28
CA SER A 3 -12.97 -17.20 -47.05
C SER A 3 -12.27 -15.85 -46.91
N SER A 4 -12.71 -15.06 -45.93
CA SER A 4 -11.99 -13.89 -45.47
C SER A 4 -10.61 -14.36 -44.99
N GLN A 5 -9.57 -14.11 -45.78
CA GLN A 5 -8.19 -14.26 -45.33
C GLN A 5 -7.96 -13.25 -44.20
N THR A 6 -8.04 -13.72 -42.96
CA THR A 6 -7.61 -12.95 -41.80
C THR A 6 -6.08 -12.85 -41.89
N PHE A 7 -5.55 -11.70 -42.32
CA PHE A 7 -4.12 -11.47 -42.27
C PHE A 7 -3.65 -11.59 -40.82
N PRO A 8 -2.57 -12.34 -40.53
CA PRO A 8 -2.03 -12.43 -39.18
C PRO A 8 -1.56 -11.04 -38.73
N ASP A 9 -1.99 -10.60 -37.55
CA ASP A 9 -1.52 -9.36 -36.95
C ASP A 9 0.00 -9.45 -36.74
N PRO A 10 0.82 -8.58 -37.36
CA PRO A 10 2.28 -8.63 -37.23
C PRO A 10 2.77 -8.43 -35.79
N ASN A 11 1.92 -7.84 -34.94
CA ASN A 11 2.16 -7.56 -33.52
C ASN A 11 1.57 -8.63 -32.60
N GLN A 12 1.17 -9.78 -33.14
CA GLN A 12 0.74 -10.91 -32.36
C GLN A 12 1.34 -12.20 -32.89
N HIS A 13 1.83 -13.06 -31.99
CA HIS A 13 2.19 -14.42 -32.37
C HIS A 13 1.93 -15.41 -31.23
N LYS A 14 1.96 -16.69 -31.58
CA LYS A 14 1.70 -17.79 -30.65
C LYS A 14 2.89 -18.73 -30.61
N ARG A 15 3.21 -19.21 -29.42
CA ARG A 15 4.21 -20.23 -29.16
C ARG A 15 3.56 -21.38 -28.41
N VAL A 16 3.65 -22.58 -28.95
CA VAL A 16 3.15 -23.79 -28.29
C VAL A 16 4.33 -24.52 -27.67
N SER A 17 4.21 -24.86 -26.39
CA SER A 17 5.14 -25.74 -25.68
C SER A 17 4.41 -26.96 -25.16
N VAL A 18 4.97 -28.14 -25.36
CA VAL A 18 4.43 -29.38 -24.80
C VAL A 18 4.89 -29.51 -23.36
N LYS A 19 3.95 -29.75 -22.45
CA LYS A 19 4.22 -30.07 -21.05
C LYS A 19 3.92 -31.55 -20.83
N SER A 20 4.93 -32.34 -20.45
CA SER A 20 4.71 -33.74 -20.10
C SER A 20 3.71 -33.82 -18.95
N ASN A 21 2.72 -34.71 -19.05
CA ASN A 21 1.80 -34.96 -17.94
C ASN A 21 2.61 -35.46 -16.75
N PRO A 22 2.62 -34.76 -15.59
CA PRO A 22 3.45 -35.16 -14.47
C PRO A 22 3.00 -36.52 -13.95
N GLY A 23 3.96 -37.41 -13.71
CA GLY A 23 3.72 -38.74 -13.15
C GLY A 23 3.22 -38.66 -11.71
N PHE A 24 2.77 -39.79 -11.14
CA PHE A 24 2.26 -39.83 -9.75
C PHE A 24 3.29 -39.31 -8.73
N LEU A 25 4.57 -39.71 -8.86
CA LEU A 25 5.65 -39.27 -7.96
C LEU A 25 5.97 -37.78 -8.12
N GLU A 26 5.87 -37.23 -9.33
CA GLU A 26 6.11 -35.81 -9.61
C GLU A 26 4.97 -34.96 -9.02
N ARG A 27 3.71 -35.40 -9.17
CA ARG A 27 2.54 -34.77 -8.52
C ARG A 27 2.64 -34.83 -6.99
N LEU A 28 3.11 -35.95 -6.44
CA LEU A 28 3.36 -36.08 -4.99
C LEU A 28 4.51 -35.17 -4.52
N GLY A 29 5.56 -35.02 -5.31
CA GLY A 29 6.66 -34.10 -5.02
C GLY A 29 6.22 -32.64 -5.03
N GLU A 30 5.44 -32.23 -6.03
CA GLU A 30 4.84 -30.90 -6.11
C GLU A 30 3.89 -30.62 -4.94
N THR A 31 3.08 -31.60 -4.52
CA THR A 31 2.20 -31.43 -3.35
C THR A 31 2.95 -31.45 -2.03
N ALA A 32 4.04 -32.21 -1.90
CA ALA A 32 4.91 -32.17 -0.73
C ALA A 32 5.56 -30.79 -0.57
N GLY A 33 6.06 -30.18 -1.65
CA GLY A 33 6.54 -28.80 -1.66
C GLY A 33 5.45 -27.80 -1.24
N GLY A 34 4.23 -27.97 -1.77
CA GLY A 34 3.06 -27.19 -1.37
C GLY A 34 2.72 -27.31 0.12
N THR A 35 2.84 -28.50 0.70
CA THR A 35 2.62 -28.73 2.14
C THR A 35 3.63 -27.99 3.01
N VAL A 36 4.93 -28.01 2.65
CA VAL A 36 5.97 -27.27 3.40
C VAL A 36 5.70 -25.78 3.38
N VAL A 37 5.35 -25.23 2.22
CA VAL A 37 4.92 -23.82 2.09
C VAL A 37 3.67 -23.55 2.92
N GLY A 38 2.70 -24.47 2.91
CA GLY A 38 1.50 -24.42 3.74
C GLY A 38 1.84 -24.29 5.23
N VAL A 39 2.69 -25.17 5.76
CA VAL A 39 3.12 -25.12 7.17
C VAL A 39 3.82 -23.79 7.50
N GLY A 40 4.67 -23.28 6.61
CA GLY A 40 5.30 -21.97 6.80
C GLY A 40 4.29 -20.83 6.88
N LEU A 41 3.31 -20.79 5.96
CA LEU A 41 2.23 -19.80 5.96
C LEU A 41 1.32 -19.92 7.19
N PHE A 42 1.14 -21.12 7.72
CA PHE A 42 0.35 -21.36 8.93
C PHE A 42 0.97 -20.64 10.14
N PHE A 43 2.27 -20.82 10.39
CA PHE A 43 2.96 -20.11 11.48
C PHE A 43 3.05 -18.61 11.23
N LEU A 44 3.26 -18.19 9.98
CA LEU A 44 3.23 -16.77 9.60
C LEU A 44 1.87 -16.13 9.92
N SER A 45 0.76 -16.84 9.65
CA SER A 45 -0.59 -16.35 9.95
C SER A 45 -0.81 -16.15 11.45
N ILE A 46 -0.35 -17.10 12.28
CA ILE A 46 -0.43 -17.00 13.74
C ILE A 46 0.39 -15.80 14.22
N TYR A 47 1.63 -15.67 13.75
CA TYR A 47 2.51 -14.55 14.11
C TYR A 47 1.89 -13.20 13.74
N LEU A 48 1.37 -13.07 12.51
CA LEU A 48 0.72 -11.84 12.04
C LEU A 48 -0.52 -11.50 12.87
N LEU A 49 -1.41 -12.46 13.09
CA LEU A 49 -2.63 -12.25 13.89
C LEU A 49 -2.30 -11.85 15.33
N PHE A 50 -1.37 -12.56 15.97
CA PHE A 50 -0.98 -12.31 17.36
C PHE A 50 -0.30 -10.95 17.51
N THR A 51 0.74 -10.65 16.72
CA THR A 51 1.47 -9.38 16.82
C THR A 51 0.62 -8.17 16.42
N ASN A 52 -0.37 -8.33 15.54
CA ASN A 52 -1.32 -7.29 15.19
C ASN A 52 -2.14 -6.82 16.41
N GLU A 53 -2.52 -7.73 17.32
CA GLU A 53 -3.23 -7.34 18.56
C GLU A 53 -2.37 -6.44 19.45
N GLY A 54 -1.09 -6.78 19.60
CA GLY A 54 -0.13 -6.00 20.37
C GLY A 54 0.09 -4.61 19.76
N ARG A 55 0.34 -4.57 18.44
CA ARG A 55 0.46 -3.31 17.69
C ARG A 55 -0.79 -2.45 17.81
N ALA A 56 -1.97 -3.03 17.61
CA ALA A 56 -3.24 -2.30 17.66
C ALA A 56 -3.45 -1.65 19.04
N LEU A 57 -3.15 -2.37 20.12
CA LEU A 57 -3.22 -1.85 21.48
C LEU A 57 -2.16 -0.77 21.72
N GLN A 58 -0.90 -1.03 21.39
CA GLN A 58 0.20 -0.08 21.58
C GLN A 58 -0.07 1.25 20.88
N THR A 59 -0.56 1.21 19.63
CA THR A 59 -0.94 2.40 18.88
C THR A 59 -2.13 3.10 19.52
N ALA A 60 -3.18 2.38 19.92
CA ALA A 60 -4.32 3.01 20.59
C ALA A 60 -3.92 3.68 21.92
N SER A 61 -3.08 3.03 22.73
CA SER A 61 -2.55 3.60 23.98
C SER A 61 -1.66 4.82 23.73
N SER A 62 -0.79 4.77 22.72
CA SER A 62 0.06 5.91 22.33
C SER A 62 -0.74 7.10 21.84
N LEU A 63 -1.80 6.87 21.06
CA LEU A 63 -2.70 7.93 20.59
C LEU A 63 -3.51 8.54 21.73
N ASN A 64 -4.04 7.72 22.65
CA ASN A 64 -4.75 8.21 23.83
C ASN A 64 -3.82 8.99 24.78
N GLU A 65 -2.59 8.52 24.96
CA GLU A 65 -1.54 9.23 25.70
C GLU A 65 -1.24 10.58 25.05
N GLY A 66 -1.05 10.63 23.74
CA GLY A 66 -0.85 11.85 22.98
C GLY A 66 -2.01 12.83 23.13
N LEU A 67 -3.23 12.36 22.93
CA LEU A 67 -4.45 13.17 23.08
C LEU A 67 -4.58 13.78 24.49
N SER A 68 -4.17 13.05 25.54
CA SER A 68 -4.21 13.59 26.91
C SER A 68 -3.14 14.65 27.22
N GLN A 69 -2.08 14.72 26.41
CA GLN A 69 -0.91 15.59 26.64
C GLN A 69 -0.79 16.74 25.64
N VAL A 70 -1.52 16.66 24.52
CA VAL A 70 -1.40 17.62 23.42
C VAL A 70 -1.84 19.01 23.84
N VAL A 71 -1.03 20.01 23.48
CA VAL A 71 -1.35 21.42 23.66
C VAL A 71 -1.72 22.01 22.30
N SER A 72 -2.99 22.38 22.13
CA SER A 72 -3.48 23.02 20.91
C SER A 72 -3.06 24.49 20.87
N LEU A 73 -2.27 24.85 19.87
CA LEU A 73 -1.82 26.21 19.61
C LEU A 73 -2.83 26.92 18.70
N GLY A 74 -3.12 28.18 19.00
CA GLY A 74 -3.91 29.03 18.12
C GLY A 74 -3.18 29.33 16.80
N PRO A 75 -3.92 29.72 15.73
CA PRO A 75 -3.38 29.92 14.39
C PRO A 75 -2.35 31.04 14.27
N PHE A 76 -2.34 31.99 15.21
CA PHE A 76 -1.40 33.12 15.27
C PHE A 76 -0.51 33.08 16.52
N SER A 77 -0.34 31.90 17.13
CA SER A 77 0.48 31.77 18.34
C SER A 77 1.92 32.15 18.02
N SER A 78 2.48 33.09 18.79
CA SER A 78 3.92 33.33 18.80
C SER A 78 4.64 32.11 19.37
N LEU A 79 5.94 32.03 19.11
CA LEU A 79 6.79 30.99 19.66
C LEU A 79 6.80 31.09 21.20
N ASP A 80 6.16 30.15 21.88
CA ASP A 80 6.24 29.99 23.34
C ASP A 80 7.18 28.85 23.69
N LEU A 81 8.33 29.18 24.28
CA LEU A 81 9.34 28.20 24.69
C LEU A 81 8.91 27.33 25.87
N GLN A 82 7.82 27.67 26.58
CA GLN A 82 7.25 26.82 27.64
C GLN A 82 6.69 25.50 27.10
N ASN A 83 6.38 25.44 25.81
CA ASN A 83 5.93 24.24 25.12
C ASN A 83 7.07 23.31 24.68
N ASN A 84 8.33 23.67 24.92
CA ASN A 84 9.45 22.80 24.59
C ASN A 84 9.32 21.42 25.28
N ASN A 85 9.56 20.37 24.49
CA ASN A 85 9.37 18.96 24.85
C ASN A 85 7.92 18.55 25.14
N ARG A 86 6.94 19.41 24.85
CA ARG A 86 5.52 19.05 24.85
C ARG A 86 5.06 18.67 23.46
N LEU A 87 4.07 17.80 23.42
CA LEU A 87 3.32 17.52 22.21
C LEU A 87 2.40 18.71 21.93
N VAL A 88 2.54 19.31 20.75
CA VAL A 88 1.73 20.45 20.33
C VAL A 88 0.90 20.08 19.11
N HIS A 89 -0.27 20.69 19.00
CA HIS A 89 -1.08 20.69 17.79
C HIS A 89 -1.14 22.12 17.24
N LEU A 90 -1.03 22.28 15.92
CA LEU A 90 -1.30 23.54 15.26
C LEU A 90 -1.87 23.32 13.86
N SER A 91 -2.66 24.28 13.41
CA SER A 91 -3.19 24.32 12.05
C SER A 91 -2.81 25.66 11.41
N ALA A 92 -1.94 25.62 10.40
CA ALA A 92 -1.46 26.83 9.71
C ALA A 92 -1.02 26.53 8.28
N GLN A 93 -0.81 27.58 7.49
CA GLN A 93 -0.36 27.50 6.11
C GLN A 93 1.10 27.04 6.00
N LEU A 94 1.39 26.22 5.00
CA LEU A 94 2.74 25.82 4.63
C LEU A 94 3.52 27.02 4.07
N ARG A 95 4.75 27.19 4.54
CA ARG A 95 5.69 28.23 4.08
C ARG A 95 6.99 27.60 3.61
N THR A 96 7.40 27.91 2.39
CA THR A 96 8.75 27.65 1.89
C THR A 96 9.44 28.98 1.57
N SER A 97 10.77 29.02 1.71
CA SER A 97 11.55 30.25 1.51
C SER A 97 11.62 30.68 0.04
N GLN A 98 11.66 29.72 -0.88
CA GLN A 98 11.80 29.95 -2.32
C GLN A 98 10.96 28.96 -3.14
N PRO A 99 10.58 29.33 -4.38
CA PRO A 99 9.98 28.39 -5.32
C PRO A 99 10.94 27.29 -5.76
N LEU A 100 10.39 26.11 -6.05
CA LEU A 100 11.09 25.02 -6.68
C LEU A 100 11.10 25.21 -8.19
N HIS A 101 12.28 25.06 -8.80
CA HIS A 101 12.50 25.32 -10.22
C HIS A 101 12.95 24.06 -10.96
N ASP A 102 12.34 23.80 -12.12
CA ASP A 102 12.89 22.92 -13.14
C ASP A 102 13.32 23.77 -14.35
N PRO A 103 14.63 24.03 -14.53
CA PRO A 103 15.12 24.93 -15.58
C PRO A 103 14.95 24.36 -16.99
N ASN A 104 14.88 23.03 -17.15
CA ASN A 104 14.78 22.39 -18.46
C ASN A 104 13.41 22.68 -19.12
N TYR A 105 12.38 22.85 -18.30
CA TYR A 105 11.00 23.14 -18.72
C TYR A 105 10.52 24.53 -18.31
N ARG A 106 11.39 25.32 -17.66
CA ARG A 106 11.08 26.65 -17.10
C ARG A 106 9.86 26.62 -16.17
N VAL A 107 9.69 25.52 -15.45
CA VAL A 107 8.63 25.38 -14.44
C VAL A 107 9.13 25.94 -13.13
N ALA A 108 8.33 26.80 -12.50
CA ALA A 108 8.60 27.37 -11.19
C ALA A 108 7.32 27.31 -10.34
N VAL A 109 7.37 26.62 -9.20
CA VAL A 109 6.22 26.47 -8.31
C VAL A 109 6.67 26.65 -6.86
N GLN A 110 6.02 27.56 -6.13
CA GLN A 110 6.23 27.67 -4.69
C GLN A 110 5.43 26.59 -3.97
N ALA A 111 6.09 25.48 -3.66
CA ALA A 111 5.50 24.33 -2.98
C ALA A 111 6.57 23.54 -2.20
N VAL A 112 6.13 22.59 -1.39
CA VAL A 112 7.01 21.71 -0.62
C VAL A 112 7.71 20.68 -1.50
N LYS A 113 7.00 20.11 -2.48
CA LYS A 113 7.58 19.16 -3.45
C LYS A 113 7.16 19.52 -4.87
N LEU A 114 8.10 19.37 -5.80
CA LEU A 114 7.86 19.44 -7.24
C LEU A 114 8.33 18.12 -7.86
N LYS A 115 7.42 17.42 -8.53
CA LYS A 115 7.66 16.13 -9.16
C LYS A 115 7.53 16.25 -10.68
N ARG A 116 8.64 15.95 -11.36
CA ARG A 116 8.70 15.70 -12.79
C ARG A 116 8.48 14.21 -13.03
N GLN A 117 7.41 13.86 -13.72
CA GLN A 117 7.12 12.51 -14.17
C GLN A 117 7.39 12.41 -15.67
N VAL A 118 8.28 11.50 -16.04
CA VAL A 118 8.70 11.25 -17.41
C VAL A 118 8.17 9.89 -17.85
N GLU A 119 7.62 9.84 -19.06
CA GLU A 119 7.17 8.62 -19.72
C GLU A 119 7.74 8.59 -21.14
N MET A 120 8.13 7.40 -21.60
CA MET A 120 8.57 7.17 -22.97
C MET A 120 7.55 6.32 -23.69
N TYR A 121 7.23 6.69 -24.93
CA TYR A 121 6.42 5.90 -25.82
C TYR A 121 7.27 4.75 -26.35
N GLN A 122 6.87 3.52 -26.04
CA GLN A 122 7.70 2.34 -26.29
C GLN A 122 6.85 1.08 -26.43
N TRP A 123 7.40 0.05 -27.06
CA TRP A 123 6.79 -1.26 -27.15
C TRP A 123 6.69 -1.95 -25.79
N VAL A 124 5.59 -2.68 -25.59
CA VAL A 124 5.30 -3.48 -24.41
C VAL A 124 4.81 -4.85 -24.87
N GLU A 125 5.43 -5.90 -24.36
CA GLU A 125 5.02 -7.29 -24.58
C GLU A 125 4.03 -7.72 -23.50
N TYR A 126 2.87 -8.22 -23.93
CA TYR A 126 1.89 -8.91 -23.09
C TYR A 126 1.91 -10.40 -23.39
N ARG A 127 1.73 -11.21 -22.35
CA ARG A 127 1.74 -12.68 -22.43
C ARG A 127 0.48 -13.28 -21.84
N GLU A 128 -0.23 -14.08 -22.61
CA GLU A 128 -1.37 -14.87 -22.15
C GLU A 128 -1.12 -16.35 -22.46
N SER A 129 -1.21 -17.22 -21.44
CA SER A 129 -1.01 -18.66 -21.61
C SER A 129 -2.31 -19.43 -21.37
N LYS A 130 -2.60 -20.41 -22.23
CA LYS A 130 -3.73 -21.33 -22.09
C LYS A 130 -3.26 -22.78 -22.23
N ASP A 131 -3.66 -23.61 -21.28
CA ASP A 131 -3.41 -25.04 -21.32
C ASP A 131 -4.59 -25.76 -21.98
N TYR A 132 -4.30 -26.66 -22.91
CA TYR A 132 -5.29 -27.53 -23.54
C TYR A 132 -4.72 -28.93 -23.74
N LYS A 133 -5.63 -29.91 -23.93
CA LYS A 133 -5.24 -31.30 -24.19
C LYS A 133 -5.40 -31.61 -25.66
N GLU A 134 -4.36 -32.19 -26.25
CA GLU A 134 -4.34 -32.65 -27.63
C GLU A 134 -3.49 -33.92 -27.70
N ASP A 135 -4.00 -34.97 -28.34
CA ASP A 135 -3.33 -36.27 -28.49
C ASP A 135 -2.81 -36.91 -27.19
N GLY A 136 -3.50 -36.67 -26.07
CA GLY A 136 -3.13 -37.22 -24.76
C GLY A 136 -2.03 -36.45 -24.01
N GLU A 137 -1.44 -35.42 -24.64
CA GLU A 137 -0.46 -34.52 -24.04
C GLU A 137 -1.12 -33.21 -23.58
N THR A 138 -0.57 -32.58 -22.53
CA THR A 138 -0.96 -31.23 -22.14
C THR A 138 -0.08 -30.23 -22.88
N LYS A 139 -0.66 -29.41 -23.75
CA LYS A 139 0.04 -28.36 -24.48
C LYS A 139 -0.31 -27.00 -23.87
N THR A 140 0.70 -26.15 -23.71
CA THR A 140 0.53 -24.75 -23.32
C THR A 140 0.73 -23.90 -24.56
N GLU A 141 -0.32 -23.19 -24.98
CA GLU A 141 -0.24 -22.14 -25.99
C GLU A 141 -0.06 -20.79 -25.29
N THR A 142 1.07 -20.14 -25.56
CA THR A 142 1.36 -18.78 -25.11
C THR A 142 1.17 -17.82 -26.28
N THR A 143 0.23 -16.90 -26.14
CA THR A 143 0.01 -15.78 -27.07
C THR A 143 0.78 -14.56 -26.57
N TYR A 144 1.60 -13.99 -27.45
CA TYR A 144 2.34 -12.75 -27.25
C TYR A 144 1.68 -11.64 -28.06
N THR A 145 1.46 -10.49 -27.42
CA THR A 145 0.89 -9.29 -28.06
C THR A 145 1.77 -8.10 -27.78
N TYR A 146 2.08 -7.30 -28.81
CA TYR A 146 2.95 -6.13 -28.72
C TYR A 146 2.17 -4.85 -28.98
N ASN A 147 2.18 -3.94 -28.00
CA ASN A 147 1.53 -2.63 -28.14
C ASN A 147 2.50 -1.52 -27.77
N THR A 148 2.41 -0.38 -28.46
CA THR A 148 3.15 0.82 -28.08
C THR A 148 2.35 1.63 -27.05
N GLU A 149 2.99 1.93 -25.92
CA GLU A 149 2.37 2.62 -24.80
C GLU A 149 3.35 3.61 -24.16
N TRP A 150 2.80 4.61 -23.48
CA TRP A 150 3.58 5.46 -22.59
C TRP A 150 3.84 4.72 -21.29
N LYS A 151 5.12 4.44 -20.99
CA LYS A 151 5.55 3.84 -19.72
C LYS A 151 6.56 4.73 -19.02
N SER A 152 6.45 4.83 -17.70
CA SER A 152 7.39 5.57 -16.84
C SER A 152 8.69 4.81 -16.58
N GLU A 153 8.69 3.50 -16.83
CA GLU A 153 9.86 2.63 -16.71
C GLU A 153 10.41 2.27 -18.09
N LEU A 154 11.70 1.97 -18.15
CA LEU A 154 12.35 1.53 -19.38
C LEU A 154 12.03 0.06 -19.63
N VAL A 155 11.38 -0.24 -20.77
CA VAL A 155 11.07 -1.60 -21.19
C VAL A 155 12.18 -2.11 -22.09
N ASN A 156 12.97 -3.05 -21.57
CA ASN A 156 14.06 -3.67 -22.33
C ASN A 156 13.51 -4.66 -23.37
N SER A 157 13.40 -4.23 -24.63
CA SER A 157 12.90 -5.03 -25.75
C SER A 157 13.76 -6.27 -26.07
N ARG A 158 15.00 -6.35 -25.58
CA ARG A 158 15.85 -7.55 -25.74
C ARG A 158 15.29 -8.77 -25.01
N ASN A 159 14.37 -8.56 -24.07
CA ASN A 159 13.69 -9.63 -23.33
C ASN A 159 12.39 -10.08 -24.02
N PHE A 160 12.00 -9.46 -25.14
CA PHE A 160 10.80 -9.86 -25.88
C PHE A 160 11.02 -11.22 -26.57
N ASP A 161 9.97 -12.03 -26.65
CA ASP A 161 9.96 -13.29 -27.40
C ASP A 161 10.21 -13.01 -28.89
N LYS A 162 9.69 -11.89 -29.42
CA LYS A 162 10.01 -11.35 -30.74
C LYS A 162 10.45 -9.89 -30.65
N GLU A 163 11.76 -9.67 -30.71
CA GLU A 163 12.35 -8.31 -30.72
C GLU A 163 12.26 -7.63 -32.10
N ILE A 164 12.32 -8.40 -33.18
CA ILE A 164 12.36 -7.86 -34.55
C ILE A 164 11.04 -7.16 -34.88
N GLY A 165 11.08 -5.85 -35.06
CA GLY A 165 9.92 -4.98 -35.26
C GLY A 165 9.43 -4.27 -33.99
N HIS A 166 9.99 -4.61 -32.82
CA HIS A 166 9.54 -4.16 -31.51
C HIS A 166 10.68 -3.60 -30.64
N GLN A 167 11.63 -2.90 -31.28
CA GLN A 167 12.83 -2.39 -30.62
C GLN A 167 12.53 -1.10 -29.85
N ASN A 168 12.99 -1.03 -28.60
CA ASN A 168 12.94 0.17 -27.76
C ASN A 168 14.33 0.79 -27.60
N PRO A 169 14.42 2.12 -27.36
CA PRO A 169 15.66 2.74 -26.94
C PRO A 169 16.21 2.13 -25.65
N SER A 170 17.53 2.16 -25.48
CA SER A 170 18.19 1.61 -24.28
C SER A 170 18.20 2.57 -23.09
N ALA A 171 17.72 3.80 -23.25
CA ALA A 171 17.66 4.81 -22.20
C ALA A 171 16.61 5.88 -22.55
N MET A 172 16.07 6.54 -21.52
CA MET A 172 15.25 7.75 -21.69
C MET A 172 16.17 8.98 -21.71
N SER A 173 15.84 9.99 -22.53
CA SER A 173 16.61 11.24 -22.63
C SER A 173 16.47 12.15 -21.40
N VAL A 174 15.44 11.92 -20.59
CA VAL A 174 15.12 12.68 -19.38
C VAL A 174 14.66 11.71 -18.30
N GLU A 175 15.01 12.00 -17.05
CA GLU A 175 14.62 11.18 -15.90
C GLU A 175 13.52 11.84 -15.06
N SER A 176 12.68 11.00 -14.44
CA SER A 176 11.75 11.45 -13.42
C SER A 176 12.51 11.90 -12.17
N VAL A 177 12.09 13.01 -11.55
CA VAL A 177 12.72 13.53 -10.33
C VAL A 177 11.67 14.17 -9.43
N THR A 178 11.84 14.02 -8.12
CA THR A 178 11.10 14.81 -7.14
C THR A 178 12.06 15.68 -6.37
N VAL A 179 11.90 16.99 -6.48
CA VAL A 179 12.65 17.99 -5.72
C VAL A 179 11.83 18.37 -4.51
N VAL A 180 12.48 18.47 -3.36
CA VAL A 180 11.87 18.85 -2.08
C VAL A 180 12.47 20.17 -1.63
N ALA A 181 11.65 21.07 -1.10
CA ALA A 181 12.11 22.34 -0.53
C ALA A 181 13.09 22.09 0.63
N PRO A 182 14.20 22.85 0.71
CA PRO A 182 15.22 22.63 1.74
C PRO A 182 14.70 22.92 3.16
N GLU A 183 13.80 23.89 3.28
CA GLU A 183 13.15 24.28 4.52
C GLU A 183 11.65 24.45 4.29
N VAL A 184 10.88 23.83 5.17
CA VAL A 184 9.42 23.86 5.15
C VAL A 184 8.96 24.27 6.54
N GLY A 185 8.19 25.35 6.62
CA GLY A 185 7.65 25.86 7.86
C GLY A 185 6.13 25.81 7.91
N VAL A 186 5.60 25.83 9.13
CA VAL A 186 4.18 25.95 9.47
C VAL A 186 4.09 26.87 10.68
N GLY A 187 3.43 28.03 10.53
CA GLY A 187 3.44 29.06 11.57
C GLY A 187 4.87 29.49 11.95
N PRO A 188 5.21 29.55 13.25
CA PRO A 188 6.56 29.91 13.70
C PRO A 188 7.55 28.74 13.65
N PHE A 189 7.15 27.55 13.20
CA PHE A 189 7.97 26.35 13.28
C PHE A 189 8.47 25.83 11.93
N SER A 190 9.58 25.11 11.95
CA SER A 190 10.12 24.31 10.86
C SER A 190 9.74 22.84 11.03
N LEU A 191 9.36 22.18 9.94
CA LEU A 191 8.99 20.77 9.92
C LEU A 191 10.23 19.87 9.87
N SER A 192 10.18 18.74 10.58
CA SER A 192 11.14 17.66 10.41
C SER A 192 11.05 17.02 9.02
N LYS A 193 12.06 16.22 8.67
CA LYS A 193 12.02 15.38 7.46
C LYS A 193 10.83 14.42 7.45
N GLY A 194 10.47 13.82 8.59
CA GLY A 194 9.35 12.89 8.70
C GLY A 194 8.00 13.55 8.42
N LEU A 195 7.80 14.79 8.86
CA LEU A 195 6.60 15.58 8.54
C LEU A 195 6.57 15.99 7.06
N VAL A 196 7.69 16.43 6.50
CA VAL A 196 7.80 16.77 5.06
C VAL A 196 7.55 15.54 4.18
N GLU A 197 8.02 14.37 4.60
CA GLU A 197 7.78 13.10 3.92
C GLU A 197 6.29 12.76 3.85
N GLN A 198 5.46 13.15 4.82
CA GLN A 198 4.01 12.90 4.81
C GLN A 198 3.24 13.77 3.79
N ILE A 199 3.82 14.87 3.31
CA ILE A 199 3.22 15.74 2.29
C ILE A 199 3.37 15.08 0.92
N ASN A 200 2.45 14.16 0.59
CA ASN A 200 2.49 13.34 -0.63
C ASN A 200 1.23 13.44 -1.50
N VAL A 201 0.32 14.36 -1.19
CA VAL A 201 -0.85 14.62 -2.03
C VAL A 201 -0.42 15.52 -3.19
N PHE A 202 -0.06 14.90 -4.31
CA PHE A 202 0.36 15.59 -5.52
C PHE A 202 -0.84 16.05 -6.36
N GLN A 203 -0.81 17.31 -6.78
CA GLN A 203 -1.74 17.89 -7.73
C GLN A 203 -1.01 18.12 -9.06
N THR A 204 -1.65 17.77 -10.17
CA THR A 204 -1.09 18.04 -11.50
C THR A 204 -0.94 19.54 -11.70
N LEU A 205 0.23 19.95 -12.18
CA LEU A 205 0.47 21.32 -12.57
C LEU A 205 -0.15 21.56 -13.93
N SER A 206 -1.21 22.37 -13.98
CA SER A 206 -1.85 22.76 -15.24
C SER A 206 -0.92 23.68 -16.02
N LEU A 207 -0.61 23.32 -17.25
CA LEU A 207 0.24 24.13 -18.13
C LEU A 207 -0.51 25.32 -18.74
N ARG A 208 -1.85 25.35 -18.62
CA ARG A 208 -2.67 26.51 -18.99
C ARG A 208 -2.42 27.71 -18.08
N ASP A 209 -2.06 27.43 -16.83
CA ASP A 209 -1.84 28.45 -15.80
C ASP A 209 -0.39 28.98 -15.80
N ILE A 210 0.44 28.47 -16.70
CA ILE A 210 1.86 28.84 -16.83
C ILE A 210 2.10 29.44 -18.21
N SER A 211 2.89 30.52 -18.24
CA SER A 211 3.39 31.09 -19.47
C SER A 211 4.33 30.10 -20.18
N THR A 212 3.83 29.43 -21.22
CA THR A 212 4.62 28.56 -22.13
C THR A 212 5.33 29.34 -23.24
N PHE A 213 5.38 30.68 -23.13
CA PHE A 213 6.08 31.52 -24.10
C PHE A 213 7.60 31.23 -24.11
N ASN A 214 8.17 31.13 -25.31
CA ASN A 214 9.61 30.90 -25.56
C ASN A 214 10.15 29.53 -25.08
N LEU A 215 9.37 28.46 -25.14
CA LEU A 215 9.89 27.10 -24.96
C LEU A 215 10.99 26.78 -25.96
N ALA A 216 11.84 25.81 -25.61
CA ALA A 216 12.87 25.34 -26.52
C ALA A 216 12.23 24.76 -27.80
N PRO A 217 12.81 24.96 -29.00
CA PRO A 217 12.16 24.58 -30.26
C PRO A 217 11.80 23.09 -30.38
N PHE A 218 12.47 22.20 -29.63
CA PHE A 218 12.22 20.76 -29.62
C PHE A 218 11.08 20.33 -28.68
N LEU A 219 10.48 21.27 -27.93
CA LEU A 219 9.36 21.01 -27.03
C LEU A 219 8.04 21.46 -27.65
N SER A 220 7.04 20.60 -27.63
CA SER A 220 5.64 20.98 -27.84
C SER A 220 4.83 20.78 -26.57
N VAL A 221 3.71 21.49 -26.43
CA VAL A 221 2.77 21.33 -25.31
C VAL A 221 1.43 20.85 -25.87
N ASP A 222 0.89 19.79 -25.30
CA ASP A 222 -0.47 19.29 -25.54
C ASP A 222 -1.02 18.84 -24.17
N ASP A 223 -2.20 19.35 -23.82
CA ASP A 223 -2.74 19.30 -22.46
C ASP A 223 -1.73 19.76 -21.39
N ASP A 224 -1.47 18.94 -20.36
CA ASP A 224 -0.55 19.22 -19.25
C ASP A 224 0.80 18.49 -19.40
N TYR A 225 1.17 18.15 -20.64
CA TYR A 225 2.43 17.50 -20.96
C TYR A 225 3.32 18.38 -21.83
N PHE A 226 4.60 18.39 -21.50
CA PHE A 226 5.67 18.75 -22.42
C PHE A 226 6.08 17.51 -23.21
N TYR A 227 6.14 17.61 -24.53
CA TYR A 227 6.54 16.53 -25.42
C TYR A 227 7.87 16.87 -26.07
N HIS A 228 8.77 15.90 -26.13
CA HIS A 228 10.03 15.94 -26.88
C HIS A 228 9.81 15.48 -28.33
N THR A 229 8.73 15.93 -28.94
CA THR A 229 8.34 15.62 -30.31
C THR A 229 7.51 16.79 -30.85
N GLN A 230 7.50 17.00 -32.17
CA GLN A 230 6.68 18.03 -32.80
C GLN A 230 5.23 17.56 -33.02
N ASN A 231 4.98 16.25 -32.96
CA ASN A 231 3.69 15.62 -33.28
C ASN A 231 3.15 14.81 -32.10
N PRO A 232 2.72 15.46 -31.01
CA PRO A 232 2.28 14.76 -29.79
C PRO A 232 1.11 13.78 -29.99
N ARG A 233 0.30 14.00 -31.05
CA ARG A 233 -0.83 13.15 -31.43
C ARG A 233 -0.46 11.95 -32.31
N ARG A 234 0.79 11.85 -32.73
CA ARG A 234 1.33 10.72 -33.50
C ARG A 234 2.72 10.36 -32.94
N PRO A 235 2.77 9.85 -31.69
CA PRO A 235 4.03 9.56 -31.04
C PRO A 235 4.75 8.40 -31.71
N GLU A 236 6.08 8.49 -31.76
CA GLU A 236 6.97 7.45 -32.25
C GLU A 236 7.74 6.80 -31.09
N VAL A 237 8.23 5.58 -31.31
CA VAL A 237 8.97 4.86 -30.27
C VAL A 237 10.23 5.64 -29.91
N GLY A 238 10.38 5.93 -28.62
CA GLY A 238 11.43 6.78 -28.07
C GLY A 238 11.01 8.23 -27.82
N ASP A 239 9.83 8.66 -28.28
CA ASP A 239 9.28 9.95 -27.88
C ASP A 239 9.08 9.99 -26.37
N VAL A 240 9.40 11.14 -25.78
CA VAL A 240 9.29 11.38 -24.34
C VAL A 240 8.25 12.45 -24.07
N ARG A 241 7.40 12.20 -23.06
CA ARG A 241 6.50 13.20 -22.50
C ARG A 241 6.76 13.40 -21.02
N VAL A 242 6.56 14.63 -20.57
CA VAL A 242 6.86 15.07 -19.22
C VAL A 242 5.70 15.83 -18.64
N ARG A 243 5.27 15.43 -17.45
CA ARG A 243 4.23 16.11 -16.68
C ARG A 243 4.79 16.54 -15.33
N PHE A 244 4.37 17.71 -14.89
CA PHE A 244 4.70 18.22 -13.56
C PHE A 244 3.53 18.07 -12.60
N SER A 245 3.87 17.83 -11.35
CA SER A 245 2.92 17.82 -10.24
C SER A 245 3.61 18.39 -9.00
N PHE A 246 2.83 18.98 -8.09
CA PHE A 246 3.37 19.57 -6.87
C PHE A 246 2.56 19.13 -5.65
N ALA A 247 3.18 19.14 -4.48
CA ALA A 247 2.53 18.85 -3.20
C ALA A 247 2.91 19.91 -2.16
N GLY A 248 1.97 20.28 -1.29
CA GLY A 248 2.20 21.32 -0.29
C GLY A 248 2.32 22.70 -0.92
N LEU A 249 1.27 23.19 -1.59
CA LEU A 249 1.30 24.54 -2.18
C LEU A 249 1.65 25.57 -1.11
N SER A 250 2.56 26.48 -1.42
CA SER A 250 3.06 27.49 -0.51
C SER A 250 3.07 28.87 -1.19
N GLY A 251 3.27 29.92 -0.38
CA GLY A 251 3.26 31.31 -0.85
C GLY A 251 1.86 31.92 -0.85
N GLU A 252 1.75 33.17 -0.37
CA GLU A 252 0.49 33.90 -0.30
C GLU A 252 0.01 34.42 -1.67
N THR A 253 0.93 34.56 -2.63
CA THR A 253 0.72 35.21 -3.93
C THR A 253 0.82 34.26 -5.13
N SER A 254 0.72 32.95 -4.89
CA SER A 254 0.83 31.97 -5.98
C SER A 254 -0.38 32.05 -6.94
N PRO A 255 -0.16 32.09 -8.27
CA PRO A 255 -1.26 32.05 -9.24
C PRO A 255 -2.03 30.71 -9.20
N LEU A 256 -1.43 29.67 -8.62
CA LEU A 256 -2.00 28.33 -8.51
C LEU A 256 -3.01 28.20 -7.35
N GLY A 257 -3.16 29.22 -6.50
CA GLY A 257 -4.09 29.24 -5.38
C GLY A 257 -3.45 29.65 -4.06
N ARG A 258 -4.22 29.50 -2.99
CA ARG A 258 -3.77 29.84 -1.63
C ARG A 258 -2.83 28.76 -1.09
N ALA A 259 -1.86 29.19 -0.27
CA ALA A 259 -1.00 28.27 0.47
C ALA A 259 -1.85 27.22 1.24
N GLN A 260 -1.42 25.97 1.16
CA GLN A 260 -2.12 24.85 1.76
C GLN A 260 -2.02 24.91 3.28
N THR A 261 -3.16 24.91 3.95
CA THR A 261 -3.24 24.74 5.41
C THR A 261 -3.06 23.27 5.77
N VAL A 262 -2.22 23.01 6.75
CA VAL A 262 -2.00 21.67 7.31
C VAL A 262 -2.22 21.67 8.82
N SER A 263 -2.66 20.54 9.36
CA SER A 263 -2.67 20.27 10.79
C SER A 263 -1.51 19.37 11.16
N VAL A 264 -0.73 19.78 12.16
CA VAL A 264 0.46 19.07 12.61
C VAL A 264 0.35 18.74 14.08
N VAL A 265 0.68 17.50 14.45
CA VAL A 265 0.85 17.05 15.84
C VAL A 265 2.27 16.51 16.00
N ALA A 266 3.10 17.22 16.76
CA ALA A 266 4.52 16.91 16.93
C ALA A 266 5.07 17.52 18.22
N MET A 267 6.26 17.10 18.64
CA MET A 267 6.95 17.69 19.78
C MET A 267 7.60 19.02 19.38
N GLN A 268 7.37 20.08 20.16
CA GLN A 268 8.09 21.33 19.96
C GLN A 268 9.49 21.26 20.59
N ARG A 269 10.52 21.70 19.86
CA ARG A 269 11.87 21.95 20.38
C ARG A 269 12.45 23.22 19.78
N GLY A 270 12.33 24.33 20.50
CA GLY A 270 12.60 25.65 19.95
C GLY A 270 11.65 25.90 18.77
N GLU A 271 12.22 26.26 17.61
CA GLU A 271 11.48 26.47 16.36
C GLU A 271 11.28 25.19 15.53
N GLN A 272 11.65 24.01 16.05
CA GLN A 272 11.52 22.76 15.31
C GLN A 272 10.36 21.91 15.82
N LEU A 273 9.61 21.30 14.90
CA LEU A 273 8.66 20.23 15.18
C LEU A 273 9.31 18.89 14.91
N MET A 274 9.35 18.04 15.94
CA MET A 274 10.09 16.79 15.96
C MET A 274 9.20 15.60 16.36
N PRO A 275 9.64 14.35 16.10
CA PRO A 275 8.92 13.18 16.56
C PRO A 275 8.81 13.12 18.09
N PHE A 276 7.61 12.83 18.61
CA PHE A 276 7.35 12.67 20.04
C PHE A 276 7.28 11.18 20.42
N LYS A 277 8.17 10.70 21.27
CA LYS A 277 8.13 9.30 21.73
C LYS A 277 7.16 9.16 22.90
N THR A 278 6.10 8.35 22.74
CA THR A 278 5.17 8.05 23.82
C THR A 278 5.77 7.03 24.79
N LYS A 279 5.29 7.00 26.03
CA LYS A 279 5.61 5.94 26.99
C LYS A 279 5.05 4.60 26.55
N SER A 280 3.91 4.64 25.87
CA SER A 280 3.22 3.46 25.33
C SER A 280 4.01 2.77 24.21
N GLY A 281 4.91 3.47 23.52
CA GLY A 281 5.93 2.87 22.65
C GLY A 281 5.96 3.38 21.21
N ASP A 282 4.89 4.00 20.71
CA ASP A 282 4.90 4.58 19.36
C ASP A 282 5.45 6.01 19.36
N THR A 283 5.77 6.51 18.16
CA THR A 283 6.23 7.88 17.96
C THR A 283 5.11 8.67 17.28
N LEU A 284 4.71 9.79 17.85
CA LEU A 284 3.73 10.71 17.28
C LEU A 284 4.43 11.81 16.50
N GLU A 285 4.15 11.83 15.21
CA GLU A 285 4.60 12.83 14.26
C GLU A 285 3.59 12.81 13.11
N LEU A 286 2.52 13.59 13.23
CA LEU A 286 1.34 13.48 12.38
C LEU A 286 1.14 14.76 11.58
N LEU A 287 0.86 14.64 10.29
CA LEU A 287 0.52 15.75 9.42
C LEU A 287 -0.69 15.41 8.56
N TYR A 288 -1.69 16.30 8.56
CA TYR A 288 -2.88 16.20 7.72
C TYR A 288 -3.00 17.41 6.79
N PRO A 289 -3.38 17.21 5.51
CA PRO A 289 -3.52 18.28 4.50
C PRO A 289 -4.82 19.11 4.64
N GLU A 290 -5.43 19.09 5.82
CA GLU A 290 -6.72 19.69 6.15
C GLU A 290 -6.57 20.51 7.43
N GLN A 291 -7.50 21.44 7.67
CA GLN A 291 -7.59 22.14 8.96
C GLN A 291 -8.45 21.32 9.92
N LEU A 292 -7.78 20.63 10.84
CA LEU A 292 -8.38 19.76 11.85
C LEU A 292 -8.03 20.25 13.26
N SER A 293 -8.90 19.96 14.24
CA SER A 293 -8.58 20.06 15.66
C SER A 293 -7.64 18.92 16.09
N ALA A 294 -7.06 19.03 17.29
CA ALA A 294 -6.25 17.94 17.84
C ALA A 294 -7.08 16.66 17.98
N GLU A 295 -8.30 16.77 18.51
CA GLU A 295 -9.25 15.68 18.70
C GLU A 295 -9.57 14.98 17.39
N GLU A 296 -9.84 15.74 16.32
CA GLU A 296 -10.13 15.20 14.99
C GLU A 296 -8.93 14.45 14.39
N VAL A 297 -7.70 14.95 14.59
CA VAL A 297 -6.48 14.26 14.15
C VAL A 297 -6.33 12.91 14.87
N PHE A 298 -6.45 12.90 16.20
CA PHE A 298 -6.35 11.66 16.98
C PHE A 298 -7.49 10.68 16.68
N GLU A 299 -8.71 11.17 16.44
CA GLU A 299 -9.83 10.34 16.05
C GLU A 299 -9.57 9.66 14.69
N LYS A 300 -9.09 10.42 13.69
CA LYS A 300 -8.71 9.85 12.39
C LYS A 300 -7.65 8.74 12.54
N GLU A 301 -6.64 8.95 13.38
CA GLU A 301 -5.62 7.93 13.65
C GLU A 301 -6.17 6.69 14.37
N LEU A 302 -7.06 6.87 15.34
CA LEU A 302 -7.72 5.76 16.04
C LEU A 302 -8.61 4.94 15.08
N GLN A 303 -9.37 5.63 14.21
CA GLN A 303 -10.16 4.98 13.17
C GLN A 303 -9.29 4.26 12.15
N TYR A 304 -8.17 4.85 11.73
CA TYR A 304 -7.20 4.22 10.84
C TYR A 304 -6.59 2.96 11.47
N ASN A 305 -6.16 3.05 12.74
CA ASN A 305 -5.65 1.91 13.48
C ASN A 305 -6.69 0.78 13.59
N SER A 306 -7.96 1.12 13.84
CA SER A 306 -9.06 0.14 13.87
C SER A 306 -9.24 -0.56 12.52
N LYS A 307 -9.34 0.20 11.41
CA LYS A 307 -9.46 -0.33 10.05
C LYS A 307 -8.27 -1.22 9.68
N LYS A 308 -7.04 -0.76 9.99
CA LYS A 308 -5.81 -1.53 9.77
C LYS A 308 -5.81 -2.84 10.56
N THR A 309 -6.30 -2.82 11.80
CA THR A 309 -6.41 -4.02 12.65
C THR A 309 -7.37 -5.03 12.03
N TRP A 310 -8.55 -4.59 11.58
CA TRP A 310 -9.52 -5.46 10.90
C TRP A 310 -9.00 -5.99 9.56
N GLY A 311 -8.33 -5.15 8.77
CA GLY A 311 -7.70 -5.56 7.51
C GLY A 311 -6.61 -6.62 7.72
N LEU A 312 -5.74 -6.44 8.72
CA LEU A 312 -4.71 -7.42 9.07
C LEU A 312 -5.31 -8.72 9.63
N ARG A 313 -6.42 -8.65 10.38
CA ARG A 313 -7.15 -9.85 10.82
C ARG A 313 -7.71 -10.64 9.63
N ALA A 314 -8.34 -9.96 8.68
CA ALA A 314 -8.86 -10.59 7.47
C ALA A 314 -7.73 -11.21 6.63
N ALA A 315 -6.62 -10.48 6.44
CA ALA A 315 -5.44 -10.97 5.73
C ALA A 315 -4.80 -12.19 6.44
N GLY A 316 -4.61 -12.11 7.76
CA GLY A 316 -4.09 -13.21 8.56
C GLY A 316 -4.97 -14.46 8.51
N TRP A 317 -6.29 -14.30 8.61
CA TRP A 317 -7.24 -15.39 8.42
C TRP A 317 -7.16 -15.98 7.00
N ALA A 318 -7.08 -15.16 5.95
CA ALA A 318 -6.97 -15.64 4.58
C ALA A 318 -5.67 -16.44 4.35
N ILE A 319 -4.55 -15.98 4.92
CA ILE A 319 -3.28 -16.73 4.91
C ILE A 319 -3.44 -18.04 5.66
N MET A 320 -4.09 -18.05 6.83
CA MET A 320 -4.35 -19.27 7.59
C MET A 320 -5.21 -20.26 6.79
N PHE A 321 -6.28 -19.79 6.16
CA PHE A 321 -7.13 -20.61 5.30
C PHE A 321 -6.33 -21.20 4.14
N LEU A 322 -5.55 -20.38 3.42
CA LEU A 322 -4.69 -20.84 2.33
C LEU A 322 -3.66 -21.88 2.80
N SER A 323 -3.09 -21.68 3.99
CA SER A 323 -2.09 -22.57 4.59
C SER A 323 -2.64 -23.97 4.86
N ILE A 324 -3.87 -24.05 5.37
CA ILE A 324 -4.56 -25.31 5.64
C ILE A 324 -4.94 -25.99 4.32
N GLN A 325 -5.41 -25.22 3.33
CA GLN A 325 -5.73 -25.75 1.99
C GLN A 325 -4.50 -26.36 1.31
N LEU A 326 -3.35 -25.68 1.37
CA LEU A 326 -2.08 -26.17 0.82
C LEU A 326 -1.65 -27.46 1.51
N THR A 327 -1.73 -27.51 2.85
CA THR A 327 -1.41 -28.70 3.64
C THR A 327 -2.33 -29.87 3.32
N MET A 328 -3.63 -29.63 3.09
CA MET A 328 -4.62 -30.67 2.76
C MET A 328 -4.52 -31.17 1.31
N ARG A 329 -3.75 -30.49 0.43
CA ARG A 329 -3.60 -30.89 -0.97
C ARG A 329 -2.98 -32.29 -1.13
N ILE A 330 -2.10 -32.70 -0.21
CA ILE A 330 -1.53 -34.06 -0.18
C ILE A 330 -2.62 -35.13 0.03
N VAL A 331 -3.62 -34.84 0.87
CA VAL A 331 -4.74 -35.74 1.14
C VAL A 331 -5.60 -35.90 -0.10
N TYR A 332 -5.84 -34.81 -0.84
CA TYR A 332 -6.56 -34.85 -2.12
C TYR A 332 -5.85 -35.75 -3.14
N THR A 333 -4.52 -35.63 -3.30
CA THR A 333 -3.77 -36.46 -4.24
C THR A 333 -3.83 -37.96 -3.93
N LEU A 334 -4.04 -38.34 -2.68
CA LEU A 334 -4.18 -39.75 -2.28
C LEU A 334 -5.56 -40.35 -2.60
N VAL A 335 -6.60 -39.52 -2.74
CA VAL A 335 -7.99 -39.96 -2.98
C VAL A 335 -8.40 -39.75 -4.45
N ASP A 336 -7.59 -39.04 -5.24
CA ASP A 336 -7.86 -38.66 -6.63
C ASP A 336 -8.07 -39.84 -7.60
N TRP A 337 -7.66 -41.06 -7.21
CA TRP A 337 -7.82 -42.28 -8.02
C TRP A 337 -9.25 -42.85 -8.02
N VAL A 338 -10.15 -42.36 -7.14
CA VAL A 338 -11.56 -42.79 -7.09
C VAL A 338 -12.48 -41.66 -7.62
N PRO A 339 -13.02 -41.77 -8.85
CA PRO A 339 -13.77 -40.69 -9.51
C PRO A 339 -14.98 -40.17 -8.73
N VAL A 340 -15.72 -41.06 -8.07
CA VAL A 340 -16.95 -40.71 -7.32
C VAL A 340 -16.65 -39.93 -6.03
N LEU A 341 -15.51 -40.19 -5.39
CA LEU A 341 -15.13 -39.54 -4.13
C LEU A 341 -14.42 -38.20 -4.35
N ARG A 342 -13.87 -37.98 -5.54
CA ARG A 342 -13.03 -36.81 -5.88
C ARG A 342 -13.71 -35.48 -5.61
N GLU A 343 -14.92 -35.28 -6.14
CA GLU A 343 -15.64 -34.01 -6.02
C GLU A 343 -16.13 -33.78 -4.58
N LEU A 344 -16.71 -34.80 -3.95
CA LEU A 344 -17.20 -34.76 -2.58
C LEU A 344 -16.08 -34.42 -1.58
N VAL A 345 -14.94 -35.08 -1.71
CA VAL A 345 -13.76 -34.86 -0.86
C VAL A 345 -13.19 -33.45 -1.09
N SER A 346 -13.17 -32.96 -2.34
CA SER A 346 -12.68 -31.61 -2.64
C SER A 346 -13.53 -30.50 -2.00
N VAL A 347 -14.86 -30.65 -1.98
CA VAL A 347 -15.77 -29.69 -1.34
C VAL A 347 -15.69 -29.82 0.17
N GLY A 348 -15.72 -31.05 0.69
CA GLY A 348 -15.64 -31.33 2.13
C GLY A 348 -14.36 -30.79 2.77
N LEU A 349 -13.21 -30.99 2.13
CA LEU A 349 -11.92 -30.47 2.60
C LEU A 349 -11.88 -28.94 2.63
N LYS A 350 -12.51 -28.25 1.67
CA LYS A 350 -12.58 -26.78 1.66
C LYS A 350 -13.44 -26.24 2.80
N ILE A 351 -14.59 -26.85 3.05
CA ILE A 351 -15.48 -26.49 4.17
C ILE A 351 -14.78 -26.75 5.50
N PHE A 352 -14.10 -27.90 5.62
CA PHE A 352 -13.29 -28.22 6.80
C PHE A 352 -12.18 -27.19 7.02
N ALA A 353 -11.39 -26.88 5.98
CA ALA A 353 -10.33 -25.88 6.04
C ALA A 353 -10.87 -24.51 6.44
N LEU A 354 -12.04 -24.13 5.93
CA LEU A 354 -12.71 -22.87 6.29
C LEU A 354 -13.05 -22.85 7.78
N SER A 355 -13.73 -23.88 8.28
CA SER A 355 -14.10 -24.00 9.69
C SER A 355 -12.88 -23.95 10.62
N VAL A 356 -11.87 -24.78 10.33
CA VAL A 356 -10.62 -24.86 11.10
C VAL A 356 -9.89 -23.52 11.08
N SER A 357 -9.74 -22.88 9.91
CA SER A 357 -9.08 -21.57 9.80
C SER A 357 -9.79 -20.48 10.60
N CYS A 358 -11.12 -20.45 10.60
CA CYS A 358 -11.91 -19.52 11.39
C CYS A 358 -11.69 -19.76 12.90
N SER A 359 -11.81 -21.00 13.35
CA SER A 359 -11.63 -21.36 14.76
C SER A 359 -10.23 -21.02 15.27
N LEU A 360 -9.18 -21.41 14.54
CA LEU A 360 -7.79 -21.12 14.92
C LEU A 360 -7.49 -19.63 14.87
N SER A 361 -7.98 -18.90 13.86
CA SER A 361 -7.77 -17.44 13.78
C SER A 361 -8.42 -16.72 14.98
N LEU A 362 -9.66 -17.07 15.32
CA LEU A 362 -10.36 -16.51 16.48
C LEU A 362 -9.65 -16.84 17.79
N LEU A 363 -9.14 -18.07 17.93
CA LEU A 363 -8.35 -18.48 19.09
C LEU A 363 -7.06 -17.66 19.18
N THR A 364 -6.31 -17.52 18.10
CA THR A 364 -5.07 -16.72 18.08
C THR A 364 -5.33 -15.26 18.44
N ILE A 365 -6.37 -14.65 17.86
CA ILE A 365 -6.80 -13.28 18.19
C ILE A 365 -7.18 -13.17 19.67
N GLY A 366 -7.97 -14.12 20.19
CA GLY A 366 -8.40 -14.15 21.58
C GLY A 366 -7.22 -14.29 22.55
N VAL A 367 -6.28 -15.18 22.26
CA VAL A 367 -5.05 -15.36 23.04
C VAL A 367 -4.19 -14.09 23.01
N GLY A 368 -4.02 -13.47 21.84
CA GLY A 368 -3.33 -12.18 21.71
C GLY A 368 -3.99 -11.09 22.56
N TRP A 369 -5.32 -10.97 22.49
CA TRP A 369 -6.06 -9.99 23.29
C TRP A 369 -5.83 -10.17 24.79
N ILE A 370 -5.90 -11.41 25.29
CA ILE A 370 -5.64 -11.73 26.71
C ILE A 370 -4.20 -11.40 27.10
N PHE A 371 -3.24 -11.79 26.26
CA PHE A 371 -1.82 -11.58 26.50
C PHE A 371 -1.47 -10.09 26.61
N TYR A 372 -2.00 -9.26 25.71
CA TYR A 372 -1.72 -7.82 25.70
C TYR A 372 -2.61 -7.02 26.66
N ARG A 373 -3.70 -7.59 27.21
CA ARG A 373 -4.60 -6.94 28.19
C ARG A 373 -4.84 -7.80 29.44
N PRO A 374 -3.79 -8.20 30.18
CA PRO A 374 -3.92 -9.20 31.25
C PRO A 374 -4.82 -8.73 32.41
N LEU A 375 -4.79 -7.44 32.77
CA LEU A 375 -5.63 -6.89 33.85
C LEU A 375 -7.11 -6.90 33.48
N VAL A 376 -7.46 -6.55 32.24
CA VAL A 376 -8.84 -6.58 31.75
C VAL A 376 -9.33 -8.02 31.67
N ALA A 377 -8.49 -8.93 31.16
CA ALA A 377 -8.79 -10.35 31.13
C ALA A 377 -9.01 -10.94 32.54
N ALA A 378 -8.17 -10.58 33.51
CA ALA A 378 -8.32 -11.01 34.91
C ALA A 378 -9.61 -10.45 35.54
N ALA A 379 -9.93 -9.17 35.31
CA ALA A 379 -11.16 -8.56 35.81
C ALA A 379 -12.42 -9.24 35.23
N LEU A 380 -12.45 -9.50 33.92
CA LEU A 380 -13.53 -10.26 33.28
C LEU A 380 -13.62 -11.69 33.81
N GLY A 381 -12.49 -12.36 34.03
CA GLY A 381 -12.44 -13.69 34.64
C GLY A 381 -12.99 -13.70 36.07
N ALA A 382 -12.63 -12.70 36.89
CA ALA A 382 -13.16 -12.55 38.24
C ALA A 382 -14.67 -12.32 38.22
N LEU A 383 -15.16 -11.43 37.36
CA LEU A 383 -16.60 -11.18 37.14
C LEU A 383 -17.34 -12.45 36.71
N ALA A 384 -16.76 -13.25 35.82
CA ALA A 384 -17.34 -14.51 35.35
C ALA A 384 -17.45 -15.58 36.45
N LEU A 385 -16.57 -15.55 37.45
CA LEU A 385 -16.61 -16.48 38.59
C LEU A 385 -17.59 -16.05 39.70
N LEU A 386 -18.01 -14.77 39.74
CA LEU A 386 -18.92 -14.25 40.78
C LEU A 386 -20.21 -15.08 40.95
N PRO A 387 -20.94 -15.50 39.90
CA PRO A 387 -22.15 -16.31 40.06
C PRO A 387 -21.88 -17.68 40.69
N VAL A 388 -20.73 -18.29 40.39
CA VAL A 388 -20.32 -19.59 40.97
C VAL A 388 -20.04 -19.46 42.46
N PHE A 389 -19.36 -18.38 42.86
CA PHE A 389 -19.12 -18.09 44.28
C PHE A 389 -20.42 -17.80 45.03
N LEU A 390 -21.34 -17.01 44.45
CA LEU A 390 -22.65 -16.72 45.03
C LEU A 390 -23.55 -17.97 45.15
N ALA A 391 -23.49 -18.88 44.19
CA ALA A 391 -24.21 -20.15 44.25
C ALA A 391 -23.68 -21.06 45.36
N ARG A 392 -22.35 -21.13 45.53
CA ARG A 392 -21.72 -21.92 46.61
C ARG A 392 -21.97 -21.34 48.00
N SER A 393 -22.00 -20.01 48.16
CA SER A 393 -22.26 -19.37 49.45
C SER A 393 -23.71 -19.46 49.92
N ARG A 394 -24.65 -19.85 49.03
CA ARG A 394 -26.07 -20.05 49.34
C ARG A 394 -26.45 -21.51 49.62
N LEU A 395 -25.49 -22.43 49.61
CA LEU A 395 -25.74 -23.81 50.05
C LEU A 395 -25.82 -23.83 51.60
N PRO A 396 -26.97 -24.22 52.19
CA PRO A 396 -27.08 -24.30 53.65
C PRO A 396 -26.11 -25.35 54.18
N ALA A 397 -25.41 -25.03 55.27
CA ALA A 397 -24.52 -25.96 55.95
C ALA A 397 -25.29 -27.27 56.25
N LYS A 398 -24.79 -28.38 55.71
CA LYS A 398 -25.34 -29.71 55.99
C LYS A 398 -25.21 -29.92 57.50
N LYS A 399 -26.34 -29.94 58.23
CA LYS A 399 -26.38 -30.42 59.62
C LYS A 399 -25.92 -31.88 59.58
N ASN A 400 -24.75 -32.16 60.14
CA ASN A 400 -24.35 -33.52 60.45
C ASN A 400 -25.08 -33.90 61.76
N GLU A 401 -26.06 -34.79 61.65
CA GLU A 401 -26.52 -35.64 62.75
C GLU A 401 -25.95 -37.05 62.56
#